data_AF-A0AAJ1K8Z6-F1
#
_entry.id   AF-A0AAJ1K8Z6-F1
#
_cell.length_a   1.000
_cell.length_b   1.000
_cell.length_c   1.000
_cell.angle_alpha   90.00
_cell.angle_beta   90.00
_cell.angle_gamma   90.00
#
_symmetry.space_group_name_H-M   'P 1'
#
loop_
_entity.id
_entity.type
_entity.pdbx_description
1 polymer ?
#
loop_
_entity_poly.entity_id
_entity_poly.type
_entity_poly.pdbx_seq_one_letter_code
_entity_poly.pdbx_strand_id
1 'polypeptide(L)'
;MGQNDCARIRLDETRANIDHILTILAEKRVPVLVVGTAAYDYCSSTLSAGHGADYAGPFSRMFSELAAKHGDLLYPDFKEGVTGHPELLQADRDHPNAAGDAITVINMLPVVQALLARVDHP
;
A
#
# COMPACT_ATOMS: atom_id res chain seq x y z
N MET A 1 -1.71 -3.05 -4.02
CA MET A 1 -2.76 -2.63 -4.98
C MET A 1 -3.13 -1.18 -4.71
N GLY A 2 -3.97 -0.54 -5.52
CA GLY A 2 -4.42 0.84 -5.29
C GLY A 2 -3.58 1.94 -5.95
N GLN A 3 -2.26 1.77 -6.07
CA GLN A 3 -1.39 2.79 -6.67
C GLN A 3 -1.69 3.06 -8.16
N ASN A 4 -2.11 2.04 -8.91
CA ASN A 4 -2.54 2.20 -10.31
C ASN A 4 -3.92 2.84 -10.45
N ASP A 5 -4.75 2.78 -9.41
CA ASP A 5 -6.10 3.30 -9.38
C ASP A 5 -6.10 4.84 -9.28
N CYS A 6 -5.02 5.39 -8.70
CA CYS A 6 -4.78 6.82 -8.64
C CYS A 6 -5.02 7.48 -10.01
N ALA A 7 -5.77 8.58 -9.98
CA ALA A 7 -6.15 9.37 -11.15
C ALA A 7 -6.96 8.64 -12.22
N ARG A 8 -7.38 7.39 -11.98
CA ARG A 8 -8.15 6.57 -12.91
C ARG A 8 -9.56 6.26 -12.43
N ILE A 9 -9.73 5.97 -11.14
CA ILE A 9 -11.03 5.73 -10.51
C ILE A 9 -11.13 6.49 -9.17
N ARG A 10 -12.35 6.60 -8.63
CA ARG A 10 -12.56 7.32 -7.36
C ARG A 10 -11.96 6.53 -6.19
N LEU A 11 -11.49 7.26 -5.17
CA LEU A 11 -10.88 6.65 -3.98
C LEU A 11 -11.83 5.70 -3.22
N ASP A 12 -13.13 6.01 -3.17
CA ASP A 12 -14.10 5.14 -2.51
C ASP A 12 -14.33 3.83 -3.28
N GLU A 13 -14.22 3.84 -4.61
CA GLU A 13 -14.22 2.63 -5.42
C GLU A 13 -12.97 1.77 -5.14
N THR A 14 -11.78 2.39 -5.10
CA THR A 14 -10.54 1.70 -4.70
C THR A 14 -10.68 1.07 -3.31
N ARG A 15 -11.21 1.83 -2.34
CA ARG A 15 -11.45 1.33 -0.98
C ARG A 15 -12.40 0.15 -0.97
N ALA A 16 -13.54 0.26 -1.66
CA ALA A 16 -14.54 -0.81 -1.73
C ALA A 16 -13.97 -2.08 -2.38
N ASN A 17 -13.15 -1.93 -3.44
CA ASN A 17 -12.51 -3.06 -4.10
C ASN A 17 -11.52 -3.79 -3.19
N ILE A 18 -10.66 -3.05 -2.48
CA ILE A 18 -9.69 -3.66 -1.54
C ILE A 18 -10.44 -4.30 -0.36
N ASP A 19 -11.45 -3.62 0.20
CA ASP A 19 -12.28 -4.16 1.27
C ASP A 19 -12.96 -5.49 0.89
N HIS A 20 -13.46 -5.57 -0.35
CA HIS A 20 -14.07 -6.79 -0.87
C HIS A 20 -13.05 -7.93 -1.01
N ILE A 21 -11.84 -7.64 -1.50
CA ILE A 21 -10.75 -8.63 -1.57
C ILE A 21 -10.40 -9.15 -0.17
N LEU A 22 -10.22 -8.26 0.81
CA LEU A 22 -9.91 -8.64 2.20
C LEU A 22 -11.04 -9.47 2.82
N THR A 23 -12.29 -9.12 2.55
CA THR A 23 -13.46 -9.92 2.99
C THR A 23 -13.39 -11.35 2.46
N ILE A 24 -13.12 -11.54 1.16
CA ILE A 24 -12.98 -12.89 0.56
C ILE A 24 -11.82 -13.67 1.18
N LEU A 25 -10.69 -13.01 1.48
CA LEU A 25 -9.53 -13.65 2.11
C LEU A 25 -9.83 -14.05 3.56
N ALA A 26 -10.54 -13.21 4.31
CA ALA A 26 -10.98 -13.50 5.67
C ALA A 26 -11.94 -14.69 5.73
N GLU A 27 -12.92 -14.76 4.82
CA GLU A 27 -13.84 -15.92 4.68
C GLU A 27 -13.08 -17.24 4.43
N LYS A 28 -11.96 -17.14 3.69
CA LYS A 28 -11.07 -18.27 3.40
C LYS A 28 -10.03 -18.54 4.49
N ARG A 29 -10.04 -17.75 5.58
CA ARG A 29 -9.07 -17.81 6.68
C ARG A 29 -7.61 -17.72 6.20
N VAL A 30 -7.36 -16.88 5.19
CA VAL A 30 -6.00 -16.60 4.72
C VAL A 30 -5.44 -15.45 5.56
N PRO A 31 -4.31 -15.64 6.27
CA PRO A 31 -3.66 -14.52 6.95
C PRO A 31 -3.18 -13.48 5.93
N VAL A 32 -3.46 -12.20 6.18
CA VAL A 32 -3.11 -11.10 5.26
C VAL A 32 -2.15 -10.10 5.91
N LEU A 33 -1.21 -9.62 5.09
CA LEU A 33 -0.45 -8.40 5.31
C LEU A 33 -0.90 -7.36 4.29
N VAL A 34 -1.55 -6.30 4.76
CA VAL A 34 -1.88 -5.13 3.95
C VAL A 34 -0.63 -4.28 3.79
N VAL A 35 -0.24 -4.01 2.55
CA VAL A 35 0.90 -3.14 2.22
C VAL A 35 0.35 -1.83 1.66
N GLY A 36 0.59 -0.75 2.38
CA GLY A 36 0.25 0.61 1.98
C GLY A 36 1.38 1.29 1.20
N THR A 37 1.09 2.50 0.73
CA THR A 37 2.02 3.37 0.01
C THR A 37 1.48 4.80 0.02
N ALA A 38 2.35 5.79 -0.09
CA ALA A 38 1.94 7.16 -0.33
C ALA A 38 1.31 7.32 -1.73
N ALA A 39 0.34 8.22 -1.86
CA ALA A 39 -0.20 8.62 -3.16
C ALA A 39 0.87 9.35 -3.99
N TYR A 40 0.79 9.26 -5.32
CA TYR A 40 1.59 10.13 -6.18
C TYR A 40 1.14 11.58 -6.10
N ASP A 41 2.08 12.51 -6.27
CA ASP A 41 1.80 13.95 -6.27
C ASP A 41 0.73 14.33 -7.29
N TYR A 42 0.76 13.71 -8.48
CA TYR A 42 -0.22 14.00 -9.52
C TYR A 42 -1.63 13.48 -9.18
N CYS A 43 -1.78 12.54 -8.23
CA CYS A 43 -3.10 12.08 -7.78
C CYS A 43 -3.87 13.19 -7.06
N SER A 44 -3.14 14.07 -6.37
CA SER A 44 -3.67 15.19 -5.56
C SER A 44 -3.94 16.45 -6.38
N SER A 45 -3.72 16.39 -7.71
CA SER A 45 -4.03 17.48 -8.63
C SER A 45 -5.52 17.55 -8.93
N THR A 46 -6.08 18.76 -9.03
CA THR A 46 -7.48 18.99 -9.45
C THR A 46 -7.79 18.48 -10.86
N LEU A 47 -6.77 18.15 -11.65
CA LEU A 47 -6.89 17.59 -13.00
C LEU A 47 -7.06 16.05 -13.00
N SER A 48 -6.83 15.39 -11.87
CA SER A 48 -6.89 13.95 -11.71
C SER A 48 -8.34 13.51 -11.49
N ALA A 49 -9.05 13.00 -12.51
CA ALA A 49 -10.36 12.30 -12.43
C ALA A 49 -11.33 12.64 -11.25
N GLY A 50 -11.50 13.92 -10.89
CA GLY A 50 -12.37 14.35 -9.77
C GLY A 50 -11.74 14.31 -8.37
N HIS A 51 -10.44 14.08 -8.27
CA HIS A 51 -9.65 14.13 -7.05
C HIS A 51 -9.28 15.58 -6.72
N GLY A 52 -9.60 16.01 -5.50
CA GLY A 52 -9.22 17.33 -4.99
C GLY A 52 -7.85 17.32 -4.30
N ALA A 53 -7.44 18.48 -3.79
CA ALA A 53 -6.20 18.66 -3.03
C ALA A 53 -6.07 17.76 -1.78
N ASP A 54 -7.16 17.12 -1.35
CA ASP A 54 -7.22 16.22 -0.19
C ASP A 54 -7.21 14.72 -0.58
N TYR A 55 -6.57 14.32 -1.68
CA TYR A 55 -6.52 12.88 -2.06
C TYR A 55 -5.50 12.08 -1.23
N ALA A 56 -4.28 12.60 -1.06
CA ALA A 56 -3.16 11.84 -0.52
C ALA A 56 -3.40 11.34 0.92
N GLY A 57 -3.96 12.19 1.79
CA GLY A 57 -4.23 11.83 3.18
C GLY A 57 -5.21 10.66 3.31
N PRO A 58 -6.43 10.77 2.76
CA PRO A 58 -7.38 9.66 2.69
C PRO A 58 -6.83 8.40 2.02
N PHE A 59 -6.07 8.53 0.93
CA PHE A 59 -5.47 7.38 0.24
C PHE A 59 -4.52 6.60 1.16
N SER A 60 -3.57 7.27 1.82
CA SER A 60 -2.65 6.59 2.73
C SER A 60 -3.37 6.00 3.94
N ARG A 61 -4.37 6.70 4.51
CA ARG A 61 -5.13 6.22 5.68
C ARG A 61 -5.96 4.98 5.37
N MET A 62 -6.49 4.85 4.16
CA MET A 62 -7.32 3.73 3.72
C MET A 62 -6.69 2.37 4.06
N PHE A 63 -5.38 2.19 3.80
CA PHE A 63 -4.70 0.93 4.06
C PHE A 63 -4.71 0.56 5.55
N SER A 64 -4.41 1.52 6.42
CA SER A 64 -4.43 1.31 7.87
C SER A 64 -5.83 1.02 8.42
N GLU A 65 -6.85 1.72 7.91
CA GLU A 65 -8.24 1.52 8.31
C GLU A 65 -8.78 0.16 7.86
N LEU A 66 -8.43 -0.28 6.65
CA LEU A 66 -8.82 -1.59 6.13
C LEU A 66 -8.11 -2.73 6.86
N ALA A 67 -6.81 -2.61 7.12
CA ALA A 67 -6.08 -3.60 7.91
C ALA A 67 -6.70 -3.77 9.31
N ALA A 68 -7.00 -2.65 9.99
CA ALA A 68 -7.64 -2.66 11.29
C ALA A 68 -9.05 -3.28 11.26
N LYS A 69 -9.85 -2.97 10.23
CA LYS A 69 -11.20 -3.52 10.04
C LYS A 69 -11.20 -5.05 9.96
N HIS A 70 -10.22 -5.63 9.25
CA HIS A 70 -10.14 -7.08 9.01
C HIS A 70 -9.26 -7.83 10.02
N GLY A 71 -8.58 -7.13 10.94
CA GLY A 71 -7.66 -7.74 11.91
C GLY A 71 -6.31 -8.17 11.29
N ASP A 72 -5.99 -7.62 10.12
CA ASP A 72 -4.81 -7.95 9.34
C ASP A 72 -3.57 -7.22 9.83
N LEU A 73 -2.40 -7.72 9.44
CA LEU A 73 -1.15 -6.98 9.62
C LEU A 73 -1.08 -5.81 8.63
N LEU A 74 -0.32 -4.77 8.99
CA LEU A 74 -0.10 -3.60 8.17
C LEU A 74 1.41 -3.34 8.00
N TYR A 75 1.84 -3.12 6.77
CA TYR A 75 3.09 -2.41 6.44
C TYR A 75 2.70 -1.07 5.81
N PRO A 76 2.89 0.08 6.49
CA PRO A 76 2.22 1.33 6.11
C PRO A 76 2.66 1.93 4.77
N ASP A 77 3.95 1.84 4.42
CA ASP A 77 4.49 2.45 3.21
C ASP A 77 5.56 1.57 2.57
N PHE A 78 5.25 1.02 1.40
CA PHE A 78 6.14 0.15 0.62
C PHE A 78 7.48 0.81 0.26
N LYS A 79 7.49 2.13 0.06
CA LYS A 79 8.68 2.87 -0.39
C LYS A 79 9.37 3.63 0.75
N GLU A 80 9.10 3.25 1.99
CA GLU A 80 9.77 3.80 3.17
C GLU A 80 11.28 3.58 3.08
N GLY A 81 12.05 4.67 3.21
CA GLY A 81 13.51 4.65 3.09
C GLY A 81 14.05 4.61 1.65
N VAL A 82 13.18 4.62 0.63
CA VAL A 82 13.56 4.63 -0.79
C VAL A 82 13.12 5.91 -1.49
N THR A 83 11.89 6.37 -1.23
CA THR A 83 11.38 7.63 -1.81
C THR A 83 12.27 8.81 -1.40
N GLY A 84 12.63 9.67 -2.35
CA GLY A 84 13.49 10.83 -2.12
C GLY A 84 14.99 10.55 -2.29
N HIS A 85 15.38 9.31 -2.57
CA HIS A 85 16.75 8.88 -2.81
C HIS A 85 16.94 8.44 -4.28
N PRO A 86 17.32 9.36 -5.21
CA PRO A 86 17.39 9.06 -6.63
C PRO A 86 18.30 7.88 -7.00
N GLU A 87 19.34 7.64 -6.22
CA GLU A 87 20.28 6.52 -6.35
C GLU A 87 19.66 5.15 -6.05
N LEU A 88 18.53 5.12 -5.34
CA LEU A 88 17.78 3.90 -5.02
C LEU A 88 16.61 3.67 -5.97
N LEU A 89 16.40 4.57 -6.93
CA LEU A 89 15.28 4.56 -7.87
C LEU A 89 15.77 4.25 -9.29
N GLN A 90 14.84 3.82 -10.13
CA GLN A 90 15.02 3.72 -11.57
C GLN A 90 15.04 5.11 -12.22
N ALA A 91 15.32 5.16 -13.52
CA ALA A 91 15.41 6.43 -14.26
C ALA A 91 14.11 7.26 -14.22
N ASP A 92 12.96 6.62 -13.96
CA ASP A 92 11.66 7.28 -13.78
C ASP A 92 11.49 7.98 -12.43
N ARG A 93 12.42 7.77 -11.48
CA ARG A 93 12.42 8.35 -10.13
C ARG A 93 11.21 7.94 -9.28
N ASP A 94 10.62 6.79 -9.57
CA ASP A 94 9.48 6.27 -8.79
C ASP A 94 9.65 4.81 -8.38
N HIS A 95 10.10 3.96 -9.31
CA HIS A 95 10.28 2.54 -9.03
C HIS A 95 11.63 2.29 -8.34
N PRO A 96 11.69 1.49 -7.28
CA PRO A 96 12.96 1.05 -6.72
C PRO A 96 13.83 0.34 -7.77
N ASN A 97 15.13 0.57 -7.70
CA ASN A 97 16.12 -0.28 -8.36
C ASN A 97 16.59 -1.40 -7.41
N ALA A 98 17.56 -2.23 -7.83
CA ALA A 98 18.02 -3.35 -7.00
C ALA A 98 18.52 -2.95 -5.60
N ALA A 99 19.13 -1.76 -5.44
CA ALA A 99 19.56 -1.26 -4.13
C ALA A 99 18.37 -0.77 -3.30
N GLY A 100 17.40 -0.11 -3.94
CA GLY A 100 16.14 0.27 -3.29
C GLY A 100 15.33 -0.94 -2.83
N ASP A 101 15.23 -1.98 -3.66
CA ASP A 101 14.56 -3.24 -3.32
C ASP A 101 15.21 -3.90 -2.09
N ALA A 102 16.54 -3.87 -1.98
CA ALA A 102 17.23 -4.39 -0.81
C ALA A 102 16.80 -3.68 0.49
N ILE A 103 16.58 -2.36 0.44
CA ILE A 103 16.08 -1.58 1.59
C ILE A 103 14.63 -1.94 1.89
N THR A 104 13.76 -2.00 0.87
CA THR A 104 12.36 -2.41 1.04
C THR A 104 12.26 -3.81 1.67
N VAL A 105 13.08 -4.77 1.24
CA VAL A 105 13.10 -6.12 1.84
C VAL A 105 13.53 -6.08 3.30
N ILE A 106 14.60 -5.36 3.63
CA ILE A 106 15.08 -5.23 5.03
C ILE A 106 13.97 -4.64 5.92
N ASN A 107 13.29 -3.59 5.45
CA ASN A 107 12.25 -2.91 6.22
C ASN A 107 10.98 -3.76 6.38
N MET A 108 10.60 -4.51 5.35
CA MET A 108 9.36 -5.30 5.35
C MET A 108 9.52 -6.66 6.04
N LEU A 109 10.73 -7.22 6.10
CA LEU A 109 11.01 -8.56 6.60
C LEU A 109 10.43 -8.86 8.00
N PRO A 110 10.54 -7.97 9.02
CA PRO A 110 9.97 -8.25 10.34
C PRO A 110 8.45 -8.47 10.30
N VAL A 111 7.72 -7.73 9.46
CA VAL A 111 6.27 -7.85 9.34
C VAL A 111 5.89 -9.11 8.56
N VAL A 112 6.69 -9.50 7.58
CA VAL A 112 6.54 -10.79 6.87
C VAL A 112 6.77 -11.97 7.81
N GLN A 113 7.78 -11.91 8.68
CA GLN A 113 8.01 -12.93 9.70
C GLN A 113 6.83 -13.04 10.67
N ALA A 114 6.26 -11.90 11.08
CA ALA A 114 5.06 -11.88 11.91
C ALA A 114 3.83 -12.48 11.19
N LEU A 115 3.71 -12.29 9.87
CA LEU A 115 2.66 -12.93 9.07
C LEU A 115 2.84 -14.45 9.03
N LEU A 116 4.06 -14.93 8.78
CA LEU A 116 4.36 -16.36 8.74
C LEU A 116 4.04 -17.04 10.08
N ALA A 117 4.35 -16.39 11.21
CA ALA A 117 3.99 -16.90 12.53
C ALA A 117 2.47 -17.05 12.76
N ARG A 118 1.63 -16.28 12.05
CA ARG A 118 0.17 -16.45 12.08
C ARG A 118 -0.32 -17.64 11.24
N VAL A 119 0.47 -18.07 10.25
CA VAL A 119 0.16 -19.25 9.42
C VAL A 119 0.49 -20.53 10.18
N ASP A 120 1.60 -20.55 10.92
CA ASP A 120 2.10 -21.73 11.64
C ASP A 120 1.30 -22.05 12.92
N HIS A 121 0.38 -21.15 13.33
CA HIS A 121 -0.50 -21.31 14.49
C HIS A 121 -1.98 -21.07 14.12
N PRO A 122 -2.61 -21.98 13.35
CA PRO A 122 -4.02 -21.87 12.95
C PRO A 122 -5.02 -22.09 14.08
#